data_AF-A0A2D7ADX6-F1
#
_entry.id   AF-A0A2D7ADX6-F1
#
_cell.length_a   1.000
_cell.length_b   1.000
_cell.length_c   1.000
_cell.angle_alpha   90.00
_cell.angle_beta   90.00
_cell.angle_gamma   90.00
#
_symmetry.space_group_name_H-M   'P 1'
#
loop_
_entity.id
_entity.type
_entity.pdbx_description
1 polymer ?
#
loop_
_entity_poly.entity_id
_entity_poly.type
_entity_poly.pdbx_seq_one_letter_code
_entity_poly.pdbx_strand_id
1 'polypeptide(L)'
;MKFNTSHIVYFLGLVGAVLFFSFRPSVDYFSEAPLDLNRKDIENKINALSSNLGIKLDTLSAITSLQQHTKYAEDQMDSSPYPNPKTLNQRDLVLGSWDVVYAPKQAYNSIPINANEFFEPLGSIRFRVDGKGNIIRVAEHPSRPNPTFIPGSDIGDIAERILIDMMGYNLQDFEPITGDWPDVPEDVADRYQSLNTGNNNPASVGANEIVLRWQKTTNAEDGPYRLRMKLVPEVKEFVDESGTTTTFGYKLSSFEATRPFEPQELANPVQQTLTDFDYALYASAVILALIVFIFGVRNVIKGNIEWRRAFVVFIAFNLGIYGWRMLYYISNFSEVLSTTGYFVVSINTLLLSLVLSLFGALAYINWEVFARAQKNGEIQLVDNIWRMNIWLKESGQAMLHGFSLGFLLLGVFVTTVYLTGQYLYQFDSAFGFTEAANRPQWLTMNISLWTTTWLVGFAQIGFIV
;
A
#
# COMPACT_ATOMS: atom_id res chain seq x y z
N MET A 1 -3.25 -11.33 50.82
CA MET A 1 -3.86 -10.52 49.74
C MET A 1 -4.44 -11.45 48.70
N LYS A 2 -5.78 -11.52 48.58
CA LYS A 2 -6.42 -12.20 47.44
C LYS A 2 -6.44 -11.20 46.29
N PHE A 3 -5.52 -11.31 45.34
CA PHE A 3 -5.64 -10.55 44.10
C PHE A 3 -6.89 -11.05 43.38
N ASN A 4 -7.85 -10.15 43.18
CA ASN A 4 -9.04 -10.46 42.41
C ASN A 4 -8.60 -10.66 40.96
N THR A 5 -8.88 -11.83 40.38
CA THR A 5 -8.39 -12.29 39.07
C THR A 5 -8.61 -11.25 37.97
N SER A 6 -9.68 -10.46 38.08
CA SER A 6 -9.96 -9.36 37.17
C SER A 6 -8.88 -8.27 37.13
N HIS A 7 -8.25 -7.96 38.26
CA HIS A 7 -7.19 -6.94 38.33
C HIS A 7 -5.90 -7.42 37.67
N ILE A 8 -5.65 -8.74 37.68
CA ILE A 8 -4.51 -9.35 36.99
C ILE A 8 -4.70 -9.20 35.48
N VAL A 9 -5.90 -9.49 34.96
CA VAL A 9 -6.21 -9.34 33.53
C VAL A 9 -6.07 -7.88 33.08
N TYR A 10 -6.54 -6.92 33.87
CA TYR A 10 -6.38 -5.50 33.57
C TYR A 10 -4.92 -5.05 33.60
N PHE A 11 -4.15 -5.49 34.60
CA PHE A 11 -2.72 -5.20 34.67
C PHE A 11 -1.98 -5.78 33.47
N LEU A 12 -2.25 -7.04 33.12
CA LEU A 12 -1.69 -7.71 31.96
C LEU A 12 -2.06 -7.02 30.64
N GLY A 13 -3.29 -6.56 30.50
CA GLY A 13 -3.70 -5.76 29.34
C GLY A 13 -2.97 -4.42 29.25
N LEU A 14 -2.75 -3.76 30.39
CA LEU A 14 -1.97 -2.51 30.45
C LEU A 14 -0.49 -2.76 30.09
N VAL A 15 0.12 -3.84 30.60
CA VAL A 15 1.46 -4.27 30.19
C VAL A 15 1.49 -4.54 28.68
N GLY A 16 0.51 -5.26 28.15
CA GLY A 16 0.37 -5.51 26.72
C GLY A 16 0.28 -4.22 25.89
N ALA A 17 -0.51 -3.25 26.33
CA ALA A 17 -0.62 -1.94 25.68
C ALA A 17 0.70 -1.18 25.69
N VAL A 18 1.41 -1.16 26.83
CA VAL A 18 2.73 -0.53 26.95
C VAL A 18 3.73 -1.18 25.99
N LEU A 19 3.78 -2.51 25.95
CA LEU A 19 4.65 -3.26 25.02
C LEU A 19 4.29 -2.94 23.56
N PHE A 20 3.00 -2.96 23.23
CA PHE A 20 2.51 -2.65 21.88
C PHE A 20 2.96 -1.26 21.44
N PHE A 21 2.67 -0.21 22.21
CA PHE A 21 3.05 1.15 21.83
C PHE A 21 4.56 1.40 21.84
N SER A 22 5.32 0.69 22.67
CA SER A 22 6.78 0.84 22.74
C SER A 22 7.50 0.15 21.57
N PHE A 23 7.06 -1.06 21.19
CA PHE A 23 7.74 -1.85 20.16
C PHE A 23 7.16 -1.68 18.76
N ARG A 24 5.90 -1.26 18.62
CA ARG A 24 5.26 -1.05 17.31
C ARG A 24 6.09 -0.18 16.35
N PRO A 25 6.71 0.94 16.78
CA PRO A 25 7.56 1.73 15.90
C PRO A 25 8.76 0.97 15.35
N SER A 26 9.24 -0.10 15.99
CA SER A 26 10.37 -0.88 15.46
C SER A 26 9.93 -1.94 14.44
N VAL A 27 8.62 -2.17 14.32
CA VAL A 27 8.02 -3.26 13.55
C VAL A 27 7.22 -2.73 12.35
N ASP A 28 6.63 -1.54 12.43
CA ASP A 28 5.90 -0.92 11.33
C ASP A 28 6.85 -0.45 10.21
N TYR A 29 6.56 -0.81 8.96
CA TYR A 29 7.41 -0.48 7.81
C TYR A 29 7.64 1.03 7.62
N PHE A 30 6.61 1.85 7.80
CA PHE A 30 6.69 3.31 7.65
C PHE A 30 7.02 4.05 8.96
N SER A 31 7.57 3.38 9.97
CA SER A 31 7.91 4.07 11.22
C SER A 31 9.06 5.06 11.05
N GLU A 32 8.95 6.25 11.67
CA GLU A 32 9.91 7.38 11.61
C GLU A 32 10.18 7.95 10.21
N ALA A 33 9.53 7.42 9.16
CA ALA A 33 9.33 8.10 7.89
C ALA A 33 7.82 8.16 7.64
N PRO A 34 7.07 8.97 8.41
CA PRO A 34 5.66 9.17 8.14
C PRO A 34 5.49 9.65 6.70
N LEU A 35 4.43 9.18 6.05
CA LEU A 35 3.99 9.76 4.79
C LEU A 35 3.51 11.17 5.10
N ASP A 36 4.36 12.18 4.89
CA ASP A 36 4.02 13.59 5.15
C ASP A 36 2.84 14.03 4.28
N LEU A 37 2.67 13.39 3.13
CA LEU A 37 1.62 13.64 2.16
C LEU A 37 0.70 12.44 2.05
N ASN A 38 -0.61 12.71 2.12
CA ASN A 38 -1.62 11.71 1.80
C ASN A 38 -1.80 11.58 0.28
N ARG A 39 -2.54 10.55 -0.14
CA ARG A 39 -2.82 10.29 -1.57
C ARG A 39 -3.36 11.50 -2.33
N LYS A 40 -4.33 12.23 -1.75
CA LYS A 40 -4.94 13.39 -2.42
C LYS A 40 -3.97 14.54 -2.56
N ASP A 41 -3.09 14.74 -1.59
CA ASP A 41 -2.05 15.76 -1.66
C ASP A 41 -1.07 15.45 -2.80
N ILE A 42 -0.71 14.17 -2.94
CA ILE A 42 0.12 13.68 -4.06
C ILE A 42 -0.59 13.84 -5.40
N GLU A 43 -1.86 13.46 -5.50
CA GLU A 43 -2.67 13.63 -6.72
C GLU A 43 -2.76 15.10 -7.12
N ASN A 44 -3.04 15.99 -6.17
CA ASN A 44 -3.09 17.44 -6.42
C ASN A 44 -1.74 17.98 -6.90
N LYS A 45 -0.64 17.57 -6.24
CA LYS A 45 0.72 17.97 -6.64
C LYS A 45 1.06 17.49 -8.05
N ILE A 46 0.77 16.22 -8.36
CA ILE A 46 1.06 15.64 -9.68
C ILE A 46 0.13 16.19 -10.75
N ASN A 47 -1.12 16.55 -10.45
CA ASN A 47 -2.01 17.23 -11.38
C ASN A 47 -1.50 18.65 -11.72
N ALA A 48 -1.03 19.40 -10.73
CA ALA A 48 -0.42 20.71 -10.95
C ALA A 48 0.85 20.59 -11.81
N LEU A 49 1.73 19.64 -11.47
CA LEU A 49 2.92 19.30 -12.26
C LEU A 49 2.58 18.93 -13.70
N SER A 50 1.61 18.05 -13.88
CA SER A 50 1.22 17.52 -15.19
C SER A 50 0.65 18.62 -16.08
N SER A 51 -0.11 19.55 -15.49
CA SER A 51 -0.57 20.75 -16.19
C SER A 51 0.61 21.61 -16.68
N ASN A 52 1.64 21.78 -15.83
CA ASN A 52 2.87 22.49 -16.19
C ASN A 52 3.71 21.77 -17.25
N LEU A 53 3.63 20.44 -17.32
CA LEU A 53 4.23 19.61 -18.37
C LEU A 53 3.40 19.56 -19.66
N GLY A 54 2.29 20.30 -19.74
CA GLY A 54 1.43 20.38 -20.93
C GLY A 54 0.45 19.21 -21.09
N ILE A 55 0.25 18.39 -20.06
CA ILE A 55 -0.70 17.26 -20.09
C ILE A 55 -2.13 17.79 -19.96
N LYS A 56 -3.00 17.39 -20.89
CA LYS A 56 -4.44 17.67 -20.80
C LYS A 56 -5.13 16.67 -19.87
N LEU A 57 -5.52 17.14 -18.69
CA LEU A 57 -6.16 16.33 -17.63
C LEU A 57 -7.66 16.06 -17.86
N ASP A 58 -8.25 16.60 -18.93
CA ASP A 58 -9.68 16.40 -19.23
C ASP A 58 -9.98 14.93 -19.57
N THR A 59 -9.07 14.28 -20.29
CA THR A 59 -9.23 12.90 -20.79
C THR A 59 -8.50 11.86 -19.95
N LEU A 60 -7.57 12.29 -19.09
CA LEU A 60 -6.72 11.43 -18.25
C LEU A 60 -7.06 11.62 -16.77
N SER A 61 -6.96 10.55 -15.99
CA SER A 61 -7.05 10.58 -14.53
C SER A 61 -5.81 9.93 -13.92
N ALA A 62 -5.41 10.44 -12.76
CA ALA A 62 -4.28 9.94 -11.99
C ALA A 62 -4.75 8.78 -11.11
N ILE A 63 -4.08 7.63 -11.22
CA ILE A 63 -4.25 6.50 -10.29
C ILE A 63 -3.03 6.49 -9.39
N THR A 64 -3.25 6.70 -8.09
CA THR A 64 -2.17 6.77 -7.11
C THR A 64 -2.21 5.57 -6.19
N SER A 65 -1.08 4.89 -6.03
CA SER A 65 -0.94 3.81 -5.06
C SER A 65 0.40 3.91 -4.32
N LEU A 66 0.37 3.59 -3.04
CA LEU A 66 1.57 3.52 -2.22
C LEU A 66 2.31 2.21 -2.49
N GLN A 67 3.55 2.30 -2.94
CA GLN A 67 4.43 1.17 -3.20
C GLN A 67 5.49 1.05 -2.10
N GLN A 68 5.62 -0.16 -1.53
CA GLN A 68 6.72 -0.52 -0.63
C GLN A 68 7.85 -1.18 -1.43
N HIS A 69 9.09 -0.75 -1.23
CA HIS A 69 10.28 -1.33 -1.86
C HIS A 69 10.88 -2.40 -0.95
N THR A 70 10.13 -3.48 -0.72
CA THR A 70 10.46 -4.42 0.36
C THR A 70 11.73 -5.21 0.09
N LYS A 71 12.00 -5.61 -1.15
CA LYS A 71 13.28 -6.24 -1.51
C LYS A 71 14.45 -5.30 -1.23
N TYR A 72 14.32 -4.04 -1.60
CA TYR A 72 15.36 -3.03 -1.33
C TYR A 72 15.57 -2.85 0.18
N ALA A 73 14.49 -2.81 0.96
CA ALA A 73 14.58 -2.75 2.41
C ALA A 73 15.24 -4.02 3.01
N GLU A 74 14.87 -5.22 2.54
CA GLU A 74 15.47 -6.50 2.94
C GLU A 74 16.98 -6.53 2.64
N ASP A 75 17.38 -6.18 1.42
CA ASP A 75 18.80 -6.14 1.02
C ASP A 75 19.60 -5.12 1.85
N GLN A 76 18.99 -3.99 2.24
CA GLN A 76 19.59 -2.99 3.14
C GLN A 76 19.69 -3.49 4.59
N MET A 77 18.71 -4.24 5.08
CA MET A 77 18.78 -4.84 6.42
C MET A 77 19.87 -5.92 6.50
N ASP A 78 20.06 -6.70 5.42
CA ASP A 78 21.04 -7.78 5.36
C ASP A 78 22.48 -7.28 5.20
N SER A 79 22.67 -6.18 4.47
CA SER A 79 24.00 -5.62 4.14
C SER A 79 24.51 -4.55 5.11
N SER A 80 23.66 -4.11 6.04
CA SER A 80 23.91 -2.95 6.91
C SER A 80 23.71 -3.30 8.38
N PRO A 81 24.31 -2.59 9.35
CA PRO A 81 24.06 -2.82 10.77
C PRO A 81 22.66 -2.37 11.25
N TYR A 82 21.71 -2.15 10.34
CA TYR A 82 20.37 -1.62 10.62
C TYR A 82 19.33 -2.72 10.46
N PRO A 83 18.92 -3.40 11.55
CA PRO A 83 18.11 -4.61 11.45
C PRO A 83 16.61 -4.35 11.29
N ASN A 84 16.16 -3.09 11.20
CA ASN A 84 14.72 -2.78 11.20
C ASN A 84 14.34 -1.57 10.33
N PRO A 85 13.08 -1.51 9.85
CA PRO A 85 12.59 -0.42 8.99
C PRO A 85 12.76 0.97 9.60
N LYS A 86 12.55 1.10 10.93
CA LYS A 86 12.68 2.37 11.66
C LYS A 86 14.06 3.01 11.43
N THR A 87 15.12 2.24 11.63
CA THR A 87 16.50 2.73 11.47
C THR A 87 16.86 3.04 10.02
N LEU A 88 16.26 2.34 9.06
CA LEU A 88 16.46 2.60 7.63
C LEU A 88 15.73 3.88 7.18
N ASN A 89 14.51 4.10 7.66
CA ASN A 89 13.70 5.28 7.36
C ASN A 89 14.34 6.59 7.83
N GLN A 90 15.06 6.55 8.95
CA GLN A 90 15.80 7.71 9.47
C GLN A 90 16.98 8.15 8.58
N ARG A 91 17.39 7.33 7.60
CA ARG A 91 18.56 7.58 6.73
C ARG A 91 18.21 8.13 5.35
N ASP A 92 17.03 8.71 5.20
CA ASP A 92 16.53 9.23 3.91
C ASP A 92 16.62 8.20 2.77
N LEU A 93 16.39 6.92 3.07
CA LEU A 93 16.27 5.86 2.07
C LEU A 93 14.87 5.86 1.45
N VAL A 94 14.75 5.64 0.13
CA VAL A 94 13.45 5.47 -0.53
C VAL A 94 12.93 4.05 -0.25
N LEU A 95 12.47 3.79 0.97
CA LEU A 95 11.85 2.49 1.29
C LEU A 95 10.41 2.41 0.77
N GLY A 96 9.75 3.54 0.57
CA GLY A 96 8.46 3.59 -0.11
C GLY A 96 8.33 4.80 -1.02
N SER A 97 7.46 4.68 -2.01
CA SER A 97 7.11 5.76 -2.92
C SER A 97 5.65 5.68 -3.33
N TRP A 98 5.06 6.82 -3.66
CA TRP A 98 3.80 6.89 -4.36
C TRP A 98 4.02 6.65 -5.85
N ASP A 99 3.35 5.65 -6.42
CA ASP A 99 3.29 5.41 -7.86
C ASP A 99 2.00 6.03 -8.41
N VAL A 100 2.16 7.02 -9.29
CA VAL A 100 1.05 7.75 -9.93
C VAL A 100 1.07 7.46 -11.42
N VAL A 101 0.01 6.83 -11.92
CA VAL A 101 -0.14 6.47 -13.32
C VAL A 101 -1.29 7.25 -13.94
N TYR A 102 -1.03 7.95 -15.05
CA TYR A 102 -2.10 8.57 -15.84
C TYR A 102 -2.70 7.58 -16.82
N ALA A 103 -4.00 7.31 -16.62
CA ALA A 103 -4.79 6.44 -17.48
C ALA A 103 -6.00 7.21 -18.05
N PRO A 104 -6.52 6.82 -19.24
CA PRO A 104 -7.73 7.41 -19.77
C PRO A 104 -8.93 7.19 -18.86
N LYS A 105 -9.76 8.23 -18.69
CA LYS A 105 -11.00 8.15 -17.92
C LYS A 105 -11.94 7.12 -18.54
N GLN A 106 -12.67 6.39 -17.69
CA GLN A 106 -13.70 5.43 -18.09
C GLN A 106 -13.25 4.35 -19.10
N ALA A 107 -11.96 4.00 -19.15
CA ALA A 107 -11.41 3.08 -20.14
C ALA A 107 -11.12 1.67 -19.60
N TYR A 108 -11.13 1.46 -18.29
CA TYR A 108 -10.79 0.16 -17.70
C TYR A 108 -12.03 -0.68 -17.38
N ASN A 109 -12.00 -1.95 -17.83
CA ASN A 109 -13.15 -2.84 -17.81
C ASN A 109 -12.96 -4.09 -16.92
N SER A 110 -11.80 -4.24 -16.26
CA SER A 110 -11.48 -5.37 -15.39
C SER A 110 -11.38 -4.97 -13.91
N ILE A 111 -11.12 -5.94 -13.04
CA ILE A 111 -10.94 -5.72 -11.60
C ILE A 111 -9.52 -5.23 -11.36
N PRO A 112 -9.31 -4.00 -10.87
CA PRO A 112 -7.98 -3.50 -10.61
C PRO A 112 -7.43 -4.02 -9.28
N ILE A 113 -6.16 -4.43 -9.26
CA ILE A 113 -5.49 -4.86 -8.02
C ILE A 113 -4.53 -3.77 -7.52
N ASN A 114 -3.77 -3.12 -8.41
CA ASN A 114 -2.84 -2.02 -8.07
C ASN A 114 -2.59 -1.06 -9.25
N ALA A 115 -1.94 0.09 -9.01
CA ALA A 115 -1.61 1.05 -10.07
C ALA A 115 -0.64 0.48 -11.12
N ASN A 116 0.25 -0.44 -10.72
CA ASN A 116 1.21 -1.08 -11.62
C ASN A 116 0.52 -1.88 -12.73
N GLU A 117 -0.60 -2.52 -12.43
CA GLU A 117 -1.44 -3.24 -13.39
C GLU A 117 -2.17 -2.32 -14.37
N PHE A 118 -2.17 -1.01 -14.17
CA PHE A 118 -2.73 -0.06 -15.14
C PHE A 118 -1.70 0.49 -16.11
N PHE A 119 -0.41 0.54 -15.73
CA PHE A 119 0.58 1.17 -16.58
C PHE A 119 0.70 0.46 -17.92
N GLU A 120 0.92 -0.86 -17.92
CA GLU A 120 1.04 -1.64 -19.16
C GLU A 120 -0.24 -1.63 -20.03
N PRO A 121 -1.45 -1.90 -19.49
CA PRO A 121 -2.63 -1.96 -20.34
C PRO A 121 -3.23 -0.61 -20.69
N LEU A 122 -3.00 0.45 -19.91
CA LEU A 122 -3.69 1.75 -20.09
C LEU A 122 -2.82 3.00 -19.89
N GLY A 123 -1.68 2.90 -19.21
CA GLY A 123 -0.88 4.03 -18.78
C GLY A 123 -0.27 4.82 -19.93
N SER A 124 -0.18 6.13 -19.77
CA SER A 124 0.49 7.04 -20.72
C SER A 124 1.85 7.48 -20.18
N ILE A 125 1.86 7.90 -18.91
CA ILE A 125 3.04 8.33 -18.18
C ILE A 125 2.89 7.90 -16.71
N ARG A 126 4.02 7.55 -16.09
CA ARG A 126 4.12 7.16 -14.69
C ARG A 126 5.06 8.11 -13.97
N PHE A 127 4.62 8.61 -12.82
CA PHE A 127 5.41 9.41 -11.89
C PHE A 127 5.62 8.61 -10.61
N ARG A 128 6.82 8.69 -10.04
CA ARG A 128 7.11 8.21 -8.70
C ARG A 128 7.49 9.35 -7.81
N VAL A 129 6.93 9.36 -6.61
CA VAL A 129 7.11 10.42 -5.63
C VAL A 129 7.56 9.80 -4.32
N ASP A 130 8.62 10.33 -3.72
CA ASP A 130 9.07 9.87 -2.40
C ASP A 130 8.10 10.31 -1.27
N GLY A 131 8.35 9.84 -0.05
CA GLY A 131 7.53 10.20 1.13
C GLY A 131 7.53 11.70 1.48
N LYS A 132 8.50 12.47 0.99
CA LYS A 132 8.62 13.93 1.16
C LYS A 132 7.92 14.71 0.04
N GLY A 133 7.42 14.02 -0.99
CA GLY A 133 6.76 14.62 -2.14
C GLY A 133 7.68 14.94 -3.32
N ASN A 134 8.98 14.62 -3.28
CA ASN A 134 9.88 14.86 -4.41
C ASN A 134 9.68 13.82 -5.49
N ILE A 135 9.73 14.25 -6.76
CA ILE A 135 9.58 13.31 -7.88
C ILE A 135 10.90 12.59 -8.06
N ILE A 136 10.91 11.27 -7.92
CA ILE A 136 12.12 10.46 -8.03
C ILE A 136 12.25 9.80 -9.41
N ARG A 137 11.13 9.46 -10.07
CA ARG A 137 11.15 8.86 -11.41
C ARG A 137 10.00 9.39 -12.25
N VAL A 138 10.25 9.57 -13.54
CA VAL A 138 9.23 9.72 -14.57
C VAL A 138 9.55 8.75 -15.70
N ALA A 139 8.55 7.99 -16.13
CA ALA A 139 8.68 7.04 -17.22
C ALA A 139 7.51 7.19 -18.19
N GLU A 140 7.83 7.38 -19.47
CA GLU A 140 6.85 7.25 -20.54
C GLU A 140 6.53 5.78 -20.85
N HIS A 141 5.31 5.54 -21.34
CA HIS A 141 4.91 4.20 -21.75
C HIS A 141 5.60 3.81 -23.08
N PRO A 142 6.16 2.59 -23.22
CA PRO A 142 6.93 2.20 -24.41
C PRO A 142 6.16 2.25 -25.74
N SER A 143 4.85 1.99 -25.70
CA SER A 143 4.00 1.86 -26.90
C SER A 143 2.85 2.87 -27.00
N ARG A 144 2.71 3.77 -26.03
CA ARG A 144 1.59 4.72 -25.98
C ARG A 144 2.10 6.16 -26.08
N PRO A 145 1.31 7.08 -26.68
CA PRO A 145 1.73 8.45 -26.84
C PRO A 145 1.91 9.12 -25.47
N ASN A 146 3.05 9.75 -25.29
CA ASN A 146 3.35 10.56 -24.12
C ASN A 146 2.71 11.95 -24.31
N PRO A 147 1.81 12.37 -23.40
CA PRO A 147 1.05 13.60 -23.56
C PRO A 147 1.84 14.88 -23.19
N THR A 148 3.07 14.77 -22.69
CA THR A 148 3.88 15.92 -22.28
C THR A 148 4.29 16.78 -23.48
N PHE A 149 4.29 18.10 -23.29
CA PHE A 149 4.86 19.05 -24.24
C PHE A 149 5.18 20.36 -23.52
N ILE A 150 6.47 20.71 -23.53
CA ILE A 150 6.98 21.89 -22.86
C ILE A 150 7.46 22.85 -23.95
N PRO A 151 6.76 23.98 -24.18
CA PRO A 151 7.15 24.94 -25.21
C PRO A 151 8.43 25.67 -24.80
N GLY A 152 9.33 25.88 -25.76
CA GLY A 152 10.55 26.66 -25.55
C GLY A 152 11.67 26.28 -26.50
N SER A 153 12.62 27.19 -26.66
CA SER A 153 13.75 27.04 -27.59
C SER A 153 15.08 26.70 -26.91
N ASP A 154 15.28 27.11 -25.66
CA ASP A 154 16.50 26.81 -24.90
C ASP A 154 16.31 25.58 -24.01
N ILE A 155 17.17 24.58 -24.19
CA ILE A 155 17.11 23.35 -23.43
C ILE A 155 17.62 23.51 -22.00
N GLY A 156 18.54 24.46 -21.75
CA GLY A 156 19.06 24.76 -20.42
C GLY A 156 17.96 25.31 -19.53
N ASP A 157 17.27 26.34 -20.01
CA ASP A 157 16.13 26.96 -19.31
C ASP A 157 15.00 25.97 -19.05
N ILE A 158 14.69 25.10 -20.02
CA ILE A 158 13.67 24.05 -19.86
C ILE A 158 14.09 23.04 -18.80
N ALA A 159 15.35 22.59 -18.83
CA ALA A 159 15.86 21.64 -17.86
C ALA A 159 15.87 22.22 -16.44
N GLU A 160 16.32 23.46 -16.28
CA GLU A 160 16.32 24.16 -15.00
C GLU A 160 14.90 24.34 -14.46
N ARG A 161 13.97 24.80 -15.30
CA ARG A 161 12.55 24.92 -14.96
C ARG A 161 11.94 23.58 -14.53
N ILE A 162 12.25 22.48 -15.24
CA ILE A 162 11.78 21.15 -14.85
C ILE A 162 12.37 20.75 -13.50
N LEU A 163 13.69 20.89 -13.31
CA LEU A 163 14.34 20.38 -12.10
C LEU A 163 13.99 21.19 -10.85
N ILE A 164 14.01 22.51 -10.95
CA ILE A 164 13.73 23.43 -9.83
C ILE A 164 12.23 23.56 -9.60
N ASP A 165 11.50 24.06 -10.60
CA ASP A 165 10.09 24.47 -10.40
C ASP A 165 9.12 23.28 -10.38
N MET A 166 9.45 22.19 -11.09
CA MET A 166 8.56 21.04 -11.25
C MET A 166 8.96 19.87 -10.33
N MET A 167 10.21 19.44 -10.36
CA MET A 167 10.68 18.25 -9.63
C MET A 167 11.10 18.53 -8.18
N GLY A 168 11.39 19.80 -7.84
CA GLY A 168 11.70 20.25 -6.48
C GLY A 168 13.16 20.10 -6.07
N TYR A 169 14.09 20.03 -7.03
CA TYR A 169 15.52 19.87 -6.75
C TYR A 169 16.26 21.21 -6.82
N ASN A 170 17.10 21.48 -5.83
CA ASN A 170 18.00 22.64 -5.85
C ASN A 170 19.26 22.31 -6.66
N LEU A 171 19.42 22.92 -7.84
CA LEU A 171 20.59 22.70 -8.69
C LEU A 171 21.90 23.26 -8.15
N GLN A 172 21.87 24.12 -7.12
CA GLN A 172 23.10 24.63 -6.49
C GLN A 172 23.95 23.52 -5.87
N ASP A 173 23.32 22.41 -5.49
CA ASP A 173 23.99 21.25 -4.90
C ASP A 173 24.54 20.28 -5.97
N PHE A 174 24.34 20.57 -7.26
CA PHE A 174 24.67 19.67 -8.36
C PHE A 174 25.50 20.35 -9.45
N GLU A 175 26.43 19.59 -10.03
CA GLU A 175 27.21 20.00 -11.21
C GLU A 175 26.75 19.23 -12.45
N PRO A 176 26.62 19.90 -13.61
CA PRO A 176 26.28 19.26 -14.86
C PRO A 176 27.43 18.37 -15.35
N ILE A 177 27.10 17.14 -15.77
CA ILE A 177 28.05 16.16 -16.27
C ILE A 177 27.91 16.01 -17.77
N THR A 178 29.05 16.05 -18.47
CA THR A 178 29.14 15.74 -19.90
C THR A 178 29.84 14.40 -20.10
N GLY A 179 29.24 13.49 -20.86
CA GLY A 179 29.78 12.14 -21.06
C GLY A 179 29.44 11.18 -19.92
N ASP A 180 30.35 10.25 -19.61
CA ASP A 180 30.14 9.20 -18.61
C ASP A 180 30.08 9.73 -17.18
N TRP A 181 29.45 8.97 -16.29
CA TRP A 181 29.35 9.36 -14.89
C TRP A 181 30.73 9.33 -14.22
N PRO A 182 31.13 10.39 -13.51
CA PRO A 182 32.26 10.33 -12.60
C PRO A 182 32.09 9.20 -11.58
N ASP A 183 33.23 8.62 -11.18
CA ASP A 183 33.27 7.67 -10.09
C ASP A 183 32.70 8.30 -8.80
N VAL A 184 32.00 7.48 -8.03
CA VAL A 184 31.46 7.92 -6.74
C VAL A 184 32.62 7.91 -5.72
N PRO A 185 32.77 8.92 -4.85
CA PRO A 185 33.82 8.97 -3.83
C PRO A 185 33.98 7.65 -3.04
N GLU A 186 35.22 7.29 -2.65
CA GLU A 186 35.55 5.98 -2.03
C GLU A 186 34.75 5.66 -0.75
N ASP A 187 34.40 6.69 0.04
CA ASP A 187 33.53 6.63 1.22
C ASP A 187 32.09 6.20 0.90
N VAL A 188 31.63 6.44 -0.33
CA VAL A 188 30.36 5.96 -0.87
C VAL A 188 30.55 4.66 -1.67
N ALA A 189 31.75 4.44 -2.24
CA ALA A 189 32.10 3.30 -3.10
C ALA A 189 32.24 1.97 -2.33
N ASP A 190 32.78 1.98 -1.11
CA ASP A 190 32.94 0.77 -0.27
C ASP A 190 31.59 0.14 0.13
N ARG A 191 30.51 0.93 0.16
CA ARG A 191 29.13 0.45 0.34
C ARG A 191 28.40 0.13 -0.98
N TYR A 192 28.96 0.52 -2.13
CA TYR A 192 28.31 0.44 -3.44
C TYR A 192 28.41 -0.97 -4.06
N GLN A 193 29.39 -1.76 -3.61
CA GLN A 193 29.67 -3.08 -4.17
C GLN A 193 28.68 -4.17 -3.74
N SER A 194 27.84 -3.96 -2.72
CA SER A 194 26.91 -5.00 -2.22
C SER A 194 25.54 -5.03 -2.90
N LEU A 195 25.15 -4.01 -3.68
CA LEU A 195 23.76 -3.86 -4.17
C LEU A 195 23.63 -3.70 -5.69
N ASN A 196 24.73 -3.65 -6.44
CA ASN A 196 24.72 -3.31 -7.86
C ASN A 196 25.18 -4.48 -8.75
N THR A 197 24.43 -5.58 -8.75
CA THR A 197 24.59 -6.67 -9.76
C THR A 197 23.72 -6.44 -10.99
N GLY A 198 23.64 -5.20 -11.48
CA GLY A 198 22.98 -4.83 -12.72
C GLY A 198 23.97 -4.11 -13.64
N ASN A 199 24.29 -4.73 -14.76
CA ASN A 199 25.25 -4.23 -15.75
C ASN A 199 24.89 -2.78 -16.17
N ASN A 200 25.79 -1.83 -15.88
CA ASN A 200 25.68 -0.41 -16.19
C ASN A 200 25.83 -0.12 -17.70
N ASN A 201 25.00 -0.73 -18.55
CA ASN A 201 24.89 -0.22 -19.91
C ASN A 201 23.84 0.89 -19.91
N PRO A 202 24.21 2.15 -20.18
CA PRO A 202 23.22 3.18 -20.41
C PRO A 202 22.30 2.69 -21.54
N ALA A 203 21.00 2.56 -21.25
CA ALA A 203 20.00 2.23 -22.25
C ALA A 203 20.27 3.04 -23.52
N SER A 204 20.38 2.36 -24.66
CA SER A 204 20.77 2.94 -25.95
C SER A 204 20.03 4.25 -26.16
N VAL A 205 20.78 5.35 -26.28
CA VAL A 205 20.20 6.66 -26.58
C VAL A 205 19.53 6.55 -27.95
N GLY A 206 18.20 6.72 -28.01
CA GLY A 206 17.51 6.82 -29.28
C GLY A 206 18.12 7.95 -30.10
N ALA A 207 18.19 7.81 -31.43
CA ALA A 207 18.92 8.74 -32.31
C ALA A 207 18.50 10.22 -32.22
N ASN A 208 17.39 10.53 -31.54
CA ASN A 208 16.82 11.88 -31.34
C ASN A 208 16.59 12.24 -29.86
N GLU A 209 17.20 11.53 -28.90
CA GLU A 209 17.08 11.82 -27.46
C GLU A 209 18.22 12.72 -26.97
N ILE A 210 17.87 13.74 -26.19
CA ILE A 210 18.84 14.58 -25.47
C ILE A 210 18.88 14.14 -24.02
N VAL A 211 20.07 13.70 -23.57
CA VAL A 211 20.29 13.21 -22.21
C VAL A 211 21.07 14.26 -21.43
N LEU A 212 20.45 14.78 -20.38
CA LEU A 212 21.06 15.73 -19.46
C LEU A 212 21.34 15.04 -18.13
N ARG A 213 22.49 15.34 -17.53
CA ARG A 213 23.01 14.65 -16.34
C ARG A 213 23.55 15.67 -15.35
N TRP A 214 23.25 15.47 -14.07
CA TRP A 214 23.81 16.23 -12.97
C TRP A 214 24.25 15.30 -11.85
N GLN A 215 25.36 15.63 -11.18
CA GLN A 215 25.88 14.90 -10.04
C GLN A 215 26.07 15.84 -8.85
N LYS A 216 25.69 15.37 -7.67
CA LYS A 216 25.81 16.15 -6.44
C LYS A 216 27.28 16.45 -6.14
N THR A 217 27.57 17.70 -5.75
CA THR A 217 28.93 18.16 -5.46
C THR A 217 29.39 17.83 -4.04
N THR A 218 28.45 17.53 -3.15
CA THR A 218 28.72 17.25 -1.73
C THR A 218 28.58 15.77 -1.41
N ASN A 219 29.45 15.27 -0.51
CA ASN A 219 29.38 13.90 0.02
C ASN A 219 28.26 13.71 1.07
N ALA A 220 27.30 14.62 1.16
CA ALA A 220 26.20 14.50 2.10
C ALA A 220 25.29 13.32 1.69
N GLU A 221 25.02 12.40 2.62
CA GLU A 221 24.19 11.20 2.42
C GLU A 221 22.70 11.52 2.12
N ASP A 222 22.24 12.76 2.37
CA ASP A 222 20.84 13.16 2.21
C ASP A 222 20.46 13.44 0.74
N GLY A 223 19.27 12.98 0.30
CA GLY A 223 18.75 13.25 -1.04
C GLY A 223 19.44 12.47 -2.18
N PRO A 224 19.06 12.74 -3.45
CA PRO A 224 19.63 12.05 -4.60
C PRO A 224 21.06 12.50 -4.90
N TYR A 225 21.88 11.57 -5.37
CA TYR A 225 23.27 11.82 -5.76
C TYR A 225 23.42 12.10 -7.26
N ARG A 226 22.56 11.50 -8.10
CA ARG A 226 22.56 11.75 -9.55
C ARG A 226 21.15 12.11 -10.02
N LEU A 227 21.07 13.09 -10.91
CA LEU A 227 19.86 13.45 -11.63
C LEU A 227 20.09 13.20 -13.12
N ARG A 228 19.15 12.51 -13.77
CA ARG A 228 19.20 12.24 -15.20
C ARG A 228 17.85 12.61 -15.81
N MET A 229 17.88 13.34 -16.91
CA MET A 229 16.69 13.71 -17.66
C MET A 229 16.88 13.35 -19.13
N LYS A 230 15.80 12.84 -19.74
CA LYS A 230 15.74 12.58 -21.18
C LYS A 230 14.64 13.43 -21.81
N LEU A 231 15.04 14.27 -22.77
CA LEU A 231 14.15 15.12 -23.53
C LEU A 231 14.17 14.71 -25.01
N VAL A 232 13.00 14.75 -25.64
CA VAL A 232 12.85 14.52 -27.09
C VAL A 232 12.31 15.79 -27.72
N PRO A 233 13.01 16.40 -28.70
CA PRO A 233 12.48 17.57 -29.41
C PRO A 233 11.18 17.23 -30.13
N GLU A 234 10.17 18.09 -30.00
CA GLU A 234 8.87 17.92 -30.65
C GLU A 234 8.36 19.27 -31.19
N VAL A 235 7.64 19.21 -32.31
CA VAL A 235 6.99 20.37 -32.91
C VAL A 235 5.49 20.12 -32.92
N LYS A 236 4.72 21.02 -32.30
CA LYS A 236 3.26 20.95 -32.29
C LYS A 236 2.65 22.13 -33.03
N GLU A 237 1.63 21.83 -33.82
CA GLU A 237 0.79 22.83 -34.48
C GLU A 237 -0.49 23.02 -33.68
N PHE A 238 -0.77 24.25 -33.27
CA PHE A 238 -2.00 24.65 -32.63
C PHE A 238 -2.86 25.37 -33.66
N VAL A 239 -4.06 24.84 -33.89
CA VAL A 239 -5.06 25.46 -34.77
C VAL A 239 -6.03 26.21 -33.87
N ASP A 240 -6.10 27.52 -34.03
CA ASP A 240 -7.07 28.39 -33.35
C ASP A 240 -7.90 29.16 -34.39
N GLU A 241 -8.94 29.89 -33.95
CA GLU A 241 -9.81 30.70 -34.82
C GLU A 241 -9.04 31.74 -35.66
N SER A 242 -7.82 32.09 -35.24
CA SER A 242 -6.91 33.05 -35.87
C SER A 242 -5.88 32.44 -36.85
N GLY A 243 -5.81 31.10 -36.98
CA GLY A 243 -4.90 30.38 -37.87
C GLY A 243 -4.10 29.26 -37.20
N THR A 244 -3.17 28.66 -37.95
CA THR A 244 -2.25 27.61 -37.44
C THR A 244 -0.98 28.25 -36.90
N THR A 245 -0.66 28.01 -35.63
CA THR A 245 0.60 28.42 -34.99
C THR A 245 1.47 27.21 -34.71
N THR A 246 2.70 27.22 -35.21
CA THR A 246 3.68 26.14 -34.96
C THR A 246 4.55 26.52 -33.77
N THR A 247 4.60 25.65 -32.76
CA THR A 247 5.40 25.84 -31.55
C THR A 247 6.44 24.73 -31.43
N PHE A 248 7.70 25.12 -31.21
CA PHE A 248 8.79 24.21 -30.90
C PHE A 248 8.84 23.96 -29.39
N GLY A 249 9.14 22.72 -29.01
CA GLY A 249 9.25 22.35 -27.61
C GLY A 249 9.90 20.99 -27.41
N TYR A 250 9.78 20.49 -26.19
CA TYR A 250 10.37 19.23 -25.79
C TYR A 250 9.36 18.36 -25.06
N LYS A 251 9.46 17.07 -25.30
CA LYS A 251 8.72 16.00 -24.62
C LYS A 251 9.61 15.39 -23.55
N LEU A 252 9.09 15.21 -22.34
CA LEU A 252 9.82 14.57 -21.24
C LEU A 252 9.67 13.06 -21.37
N SER A 253 10.71 12.37 -21.85
CA SER A 253 10.70 10.91 -22.02
C SER A 253 10.93 10.18 -20.70
N SER A 254 11.96 10.59 -19.94
CA SER A 254 12.21 10.05 -18.61
C SER A 254 12.93 11.03 -17.70
N PHE A 255 12.78 10.82 -16.41
CA PHE A 255 13.53 11.50 -15.36
C PHE A 255 13.88 10.52 -14.26
N GLU A 256 15.11 10.61 -13.73
CA GLU A 256 15.62 9.73 -12.69
C GLU A 256 16.46 10.53 -11.68
N ALA A 257 16.04 10.56 -10.42
CA ALA A 257 16.80 11.09 -9.29
C ALA A 257 17.25 9.94 -8.38
N THR A 258 18.47 9.43 -8.57
CA THR A 258 18.95 8.22 -7.89
C THR A 258 19.66 8.55 -6.59
N ARG A 259 19.27 7.89 -5.50
CA ARG A 259 20.03 7.91 -4.24
C ARG A 259 21.19 6.91 -4.32
N PRO A 260 22.26 7.10 -3.53
CA PRO A 260 23.26 6.06 -3.34
C PRO A 260 22.57 4.76 -2.93
N PHE A 261 23.02 3.63 -3.50
CA PHE A 261 22.53 2.28 -3.18
C PHE A 261 21.10 1.94 -3.62
N GLU A 262 20.37 2.87 -4.22
CA GLU A 262 19.02 2.63 -4.74
C GLU A 262 19.09 1.81 -6.05
N PRO A 263 18.37 0.67 -6.15
CA PRO A 263 18.33 -0.10 -7.38
C PRO A 263 17.72 0.74 -8.52
N GLN A 264 18.27 0.64 -9.72
CA GLN A 264 17.72 1.33 -10.90
C GLN A 264 16.25 0.94 -11.13
N GLU A 265 15.92 -0.33 -10.91
CA GLU A 265 14.56 -0.85 -10.95
C GLU A 265 13.91 -0.83 -9.56
N LEU A 266 13.56 0.35 -9.05
CA LEU A 266 12.52 0.46 -8.01
C LEU A 266 11.18 -0.13 -8.49
N ALA A 267 11.05 -0.29 -9.83
CA ALA A 267 9.80 -0.38 -10.57
C ALA A 267 9.36 -1.77 -10.97
N ASN A 268 10.17 -2.78 -10.72
CA ASN A 268 9.75 -4.16 -10.90
C ASN A 268 9.40 -4.72 -9.53
N PRO A 269 8.12 -4.63 -9.08
CA PRO A 269 7.65 -5.58 -8.09
C PRO A 269 7.80 -6.94 -8.77
N VAL A 270 8.92 -7.62 -8.52
CA VAL A 270 9.12 -9.00 -8.95
C VAL A 270 7.83 -9.70 -8.59
N GLN A 271 7.14 -10.18 -9.62
CA GLN A 271 5.83 -10.80 -9.54
C GLN A 271 5.86 -11.74 -8.34
N GLN A 272 5.17 -11.34 -7.26
CA GLN A 272 5.43 -11.89 -5.94
C GLN A 272 5.12 -13.38 -5.98
N THR A 273 6.17 -14.19 -6.09
CA THR A 273 6.06 -15.63 -5.96
C THR A 273 5.55 -15.86 -4.54
N LEU A 274 4.41 -16.53 -4.43
CA LEU A 274 3.88 -16.98 -3.15
C LEU A 274 4.99 -17.72 -2.41
N THR A 275 5.23 -17.33 -1.16
CA THR A 275 6.18 -18.01 -0.29
C THR A 275 5.56 -19.30 0.23
N ASP A 276 6.40 -20.21 0.73
CA ASP A 276 5.93 -21.43 1.41
C ASP A 276 5.00 -21.11 2.59
N PHE A 277 5.24 -19.98 3.28
CA PHE A 277 4.37 -19.47 4.33
C PHE A 277 3.00 -19.07 3.78
N ASP A 278 2.94 -18.37 2.65
CA ASP A 278 1.68 -18.00 2.01
C ASP A 278 0.88 -19.26 1.67
N TYR A 279 1.52 -20.27 1.04
CA TYR A 279 0.88 -21.55 0.75
C TYR A 279 0.37 -22.27 2.01
N ALA A 280 1.16 -22.30 3.08
CA ALA A 280 0.74 -22.89 4.35
C ALA A 280 -0.43 -22.14 5.00
N LEU A 281 -0.43 -20.80 4.92
CA LEU A 281 -1.54 -19.96 5.37
C LEU A 281 -2.81 -20.26 4.56
N TYR A 282 -2.72 -20.37 3.24
CA TYR A 282 -3.85 -20.73 2.38
C TYR A 282 -4.38 -22.12 2.70
N ALA A 283 -3.51 -23.12 2.82
CA ALA A 283 -3.92 -24.47 3.17
C ALA A 283 -4.65 -24.50 4.53
N SER A 284 -4.12 -23.78 5.52
CA SER A 284 -4.72 -23.66 6.85
C SER A 284 -6.08 -22.95 6.81
N ALA A 285 -6.19 -21.85 6.06
CA ALA A 285 -7.44 -21.11 5.90
C ALA A 285 -8.52 -21.94 5.19
N VAL A 286 -8.15 -22.72 4.16
CA VAL A 286 -9.07 -23.63 3.45
C VAL A 286 -9.53 -24.76 4.38
N ILE A 287 -8.63 -25.36 5.16
CA ILE A 287 -8.99 -26.39 6.14
C ILE A 287 -9.95 -25.81 7.18
N LEU A 288 -9.68 -24.62 7.71
CA LEU A 288 -10.57 -23.93 8.64
C LEU A 288 -11.94 -23.66 8.01
N ALA A 289 -11.97 -23.19 6.76
CA ALA A 289 -13.20 -22.96 6.00
C ALA A 289 -14.04 -24.24 5.86
N LEU A 290 -13.40 -25.36 5.53
CA LEU A 290 -14.07 -26.66 5.42
C LEU A 290 -14.61 -27.14 6.77
N ILE A 291 -13.83 -27.00 7.84
CA ILE A 291 -14.27 -27.37 9.20
C ILE A 291 -15.51 -26.56 9.59
N VAL A 292 -15.45 -25.22 9.48
CA VAL A 292 -16.58 -24.34 9.79
C VAL A 292 -17.81 -24.69 8.96
N PHE A 293 -17.62 -24.98 7.67
CA PHE A 293 -18.72 -25.35 6.78
C PHE A 293 -19.35 -26.70 7.17
N ILE A 294 -18.55 -27.74 7.38
CA ILE A 294 -19.03 -29.09 7.75
C ILE A 294 -19.79 -29.05 9.08
N PHE A 295 -19.22 -28.43 10.11
CA PHE A 295 -19.87 -28.32 11.41
C PHE A 295 -21.08 -27.38 11.37
N GLY A 296 -20.97 -26.28 10.60
CA GLY A 296 -22.06 -25.32 10.39
C GLY A 296 -23.27 -25.98 9.78
N VAL A 297 -23.10 -26.66 8.64
CA VAL A 297 -24.18 -27.40 7.96
C VAL A 297 -24.75 -28.50 8.87
N ARG A 298 -23.90 -29.22 9.61
CA ARG A 298 -24.38 -30.23 10.58
C ARG A 298 -25.28 -29.61 11.64
N ASN A 299 -24.92 -28.44 12.17
CA ASN A 299 -25.73 -27.73 13.16
C ASN A 299 -27.03 -27.16 12.57
N VAL A 300 -27.01 -26.73 11.31
CA VAL A 300 -28.21 -26.35 10.55
C VAL A 300 -29.18 -27.53 10.43
N ILE A 301 -28.68 -28.68 10.01
CA ILE A 301 -29.51 -29.89 9.83
C ILE A 301 -30.11 -30.36 11.17
N LYS A 302 -29.36 -30.22 12.27
CA LYS A 302 -29.85 -30.56 13.61
C LYS A 302 -30.90 -29.59 14.17
N GLY A 303 -31.14 -28.45 13.52
CA GLY A 303 -32.08 -27.43 13.99
C GLY A 303 -31.59 -26.64 15.21
N ASN A 304 -30.30 -26.71 15.54
CA ASN A 304 -29.72 -26.04 16.71
C ASN A 304 -29.40 -24.56 16.44
N ILE A 305 -30.26 -23.83 15.71
CA ILE A 305 -29.93 -22.48 15.20
C ILE A 305 -30.97 -21.45 15.61
N GLU A 306 -30.47 -20.31 16.11
CA GLU A 306 -31.25 -19.08 16.20
C GLU A 306 -31.13 -18.27 14.91
N TRP A 307 -32.02 -18.54 13.95
CA TRP A 307 -32.00 -17.94 12.60
C TRP A 307 -31.97 -16.41 12.61
N ARG A 308 -32.66 -15.78 13.56
CA ARG A 308 -32.67 -14.31 13.69
C ARG A 308 -31.28 -13.75 13.94
N ARG A 309 -30.49 -14.37 14.81
CA ARG A 309 -29.13 -13.91 15.16
C ARG A 309 -28.16 -14.19 14.02
N ALA A 310 -28.20 -15.41 13.47
CA ALA A 310 -27.38 -15.78 12.33
C ALA A 310 -27.60 -14.85 11.12
N PHE A 311 -28.86 -14.46 10.85
CA PHE A 311 -29.18 -13.53 9.77
C PHE A 311 -28.66 -12.11 10.02
N VAL A 312 -28.74 -11.61 11.27
CA VAL A 312 -28.17 -10.31 11.62
C VAL A 312 -26.65 -10.32 11.46
N VAL A 313 -25.98 -11.37 11.92
CA VAL A 313 -24.52 -11.55 11.74
C VAL A 313 -24.15 -11.59 10.26
N PHE A 314 -24.91 -12.32 9.45
CA PHE A 314 -24.73 -12.38 8.00
C PHE A 314 -24.84 -11.00 7.34
N ILE A 315 -25.91 -10.24 7.64
CA ILE A 315 -26.09 -8.89 7.08
C ILE A 315 -24.97 -7.95 7.55
N ALA A 316 -24.60 -7.99 8.83
CA ALA A 316 -23.58 -7.12 9.38
C ALA A 316 -22.22 -7.36 8.70
N PHE A 317 -21.84 -8.62 8.50
CA PHE A 317 -20.64 -8.96 7.72
C PHE A 317 -20.76 -8.54 6.26
N ASN A 318 -21.93 -8.73 5.65
CA ASN A 318 -22.10 -8.43 4.25
C ASN A 318 -21.93 -6.94 4.00
N LEU A 319 -22.62 -6.11 4.78
CA LEU A 319 -22.50 -4.65 4.72
C LEU A 319 -21.09 -4.17 5.07
N GLY A 320 -20.45 -4.77 6.07
CA GLY A 320 -19.08 -4.42 6.46
C GLY A 320 -18.06 -4.71 5.36
N ILE A 321 -18.06 -5.93 4.82
CA ILE A 321 -17.11 -6.37 3.79
C ILE A 321 -17.40 -5.67 2.46
N TYR A 322 -18.66 -5.63 2.04
CA TYR A 322 -19.07 -4.98 0.80
C TYR A 322 -18.80 -3.47 0.85
N GLY A 323 -19.24 -2.81 1.93
CA GLY A 323 -19.07 -1.38 2.11
C GLY A 323 -17.60 -0.98 2.13
N TRP A 324 -16.77 -1.69 2.90
CA TRP A 324 -15.33 -1.43 2.95
C TRP A 324 -14.66 -1.55 1.58
N ARG A 325 -14.90 -2.65 0.86
CA ARG A 325 -14.30 -2.87 -0.46
C ARG A 325 -14.81 -1.87 -1.50
N MET A 326 -16.11 -1.55 -1.51
CA MET A 326 -16.66 -0.57 -2.43
C MET A 326 -16.11 0.83 -2.18
N LEU A 327 -15.99 1.26 -0.91
CA LEU A 327 -15.34 2.53 -0.55
C LEU A 327 -13.90 2.58 -1.04
N TYR A 328 -13.16 1.48 -0.90
CA TYR A 328 -11.81 1.37 -1.45
C TYR A 328 -11.79 1.55 -2.97
N TYR A 329 -12.60 0.83 -3.74
CA TYR A 329 -12.61 0.97 -5.20
C TYR A 329 -13.06 2.36 -5.66
N ILE A 330 -14.08 2.92 -5.03
CA ILE A 330 -14.58 4.27 -5.34
C ILE A 330 -13.48 5.31 -5.04
N SER A 331 -12.78 5.17 -3.93
CA SER A 331 -11.73 6.11 -3.55
C SER A 331 -10.44 6.00 -4.37
N ASN A 332 -10.18 4.85 -5.01
CA ASN A 332 -8.90 4.59 -5.69
C ASN A 332 -8.99 4.56 -7.22
N PHE A 333 -10.12 4.15 -7.79
CA PHE A 333 -10.20 3.79 -9.22
C PHE A 333 -11.44 4.35 -9.93
N SER A 334 -12.26 5.13 -9.25
CA SER A 334 -13.57 5.56 -9.74
C SER A 334 -13.54 6.29 -11.09
N GLU A 335 -12.55 7.15 -11.31
CA GLU A 335 -12.46 7.96 -12.52
C GLU A 335 -12.01 7.17 -13.77
N VAL A 336 -11.31 6.07 -13.57
CA VAL A 336 -10.73 5.25 -14.66
C VAL A 336 -11.65 4.08 -15.02
N LEU A 337 -12.45 3.60 -14.08
CA LEU A 337 -13.41 2.52 -14.32
C LEU A 337 -14.52 2.97 -15.27
N SER A 338 -14.75 2.17 -16.32
CA SER A 338 -15.94 2.32 -17.17
C SER A 338 -17.20 1.85 -16.44
N THR A 339 -18.38 2.15 -16.96
CA THR A 339 -19.65 1.60 -16.44
C THR A 339 -19.62 0.07 -16.34
N THR A 340 -19.01 -0.61 -17.31
CA THR A 340 -18.83 -2.07 -17.29
C THR A 340 -17.84 -2.48 -16.19
N GLY A 341 -16.72 -1.77 -16.04
CA GLY A 341 -15.74 -2.02 -14.97
C GLY A 341 -16.35 -1.89 -13.58
N TYR A 342 -17.13 -0.83 -13.34
CA TYR A 342 -17.87 -0.65 -12.10
C TYR A 342 -18.84 -1.80 -11.81
N PHE A 343 -19.57 -2.26 -12.82
CA PHE A 343 -20.50 -3.37 -12.68
C PHE A 343 -19.77 -4.67 -12.30
N VAL A 344 -18.65 -4.97 -12.99
CA VAL A 344 -17.81 -6.15 -12.70
C VAL A 344 -17.26 -6.10 -11.27
N VAL A 345 -16.71 -4.96 -10.85
CA VAL A 345 -16.19 -4.75 -9.48
C VAL A 345 -17.28 -4.90 -8.43
N SER A 346 -18.46 -4.32 -8.68
CA SER A 346 -19.60 -4.38 -7.74
C SER A 346 -20.10 -5.81 -7.57
N ILE A 347 -20.27 -6.56 -8.66
CA ILE A 347 -20.69 -7.97 -8.60
C ILE A 347 -19.63 -8.84 -7.92
N ASN A 348 -18.35 -8.68 -8.28
CA ASN A 348 -17.27 -9.44 -7.62
C ASN A 348 -17.25 -9.18 -6.12
N THR A 349 -17.39 -7.90 -5.74
CA THR A 349 -17.41 -7.48 -4.33
C THR A 349 -18.62 -8.03 -3.59
N LEU A 350 -19.79 -8.03 -4.23
CA LEU A 350 -21.00 -8.63 -3.69
C LEU A 350 -20.84 -10.13 -3.50
N LEU A 351 -20.41 -10.88 -4.51
CA LEU A 351 -20.24 -12.33 -4.44
C LEU A 351 -19.25 -12.74 -3.34
N LEU A 352 -18.09 -12.07 -3.27
CA LEU A 352 -17.12 -12.34 -2.21
C LEU A 352 -17.71 -12.03 -0.83
N SER A 353 -18.37 -10.88 -0.67
CA SER A 353 -18.97 -10.48 0.60
C SER A 353 -20.02 -11.49 1.05
N LEU A 354 -20.82 -12.06 0.14
CA LEU A 354 -21.81 -13.10 0.46
C LEU A 354 -21.15 -14.37 0.97
N VAL A 355 -20.10 -14.85 0.29
CA VAL A 355 -19.37 -16.07 0.70
C VAL A 355 -18.70 -15.91 2.06
N LEU A 356 -17.98 -14.79 2.28
CA LEU A 356 -17.32 -14.53 3.55
C LEU A 356 -18.31 -14.29 4.70
N SER A 357 -19.43 -13.64 4.42
CA SER A 357 -20.49 -13.43 5.42
C SER A 357 -21.20 -14.72 5.79
N LEU A 358 -21.38 -15.63 4.82
CA LEU A 358 -21.91 -16.97 5.08
C LEU A 358 -20.95 -17.75 5.98
N PHE A 359 -19.65 -17.70 5.69
CA PHE A 359 -18.63 -18.31 6.55
C PHE A 359 -18.69 -17.72 7.98
N GLY A 360 -18.73 -16.38 8.12
CA GLY A 360 -18.84 -15.72 9.43
C GLY A 360 -20.11 -16.09 10.19
N ALA A 361 -21.25 -16.21 9.51
CA ALA A 361 -22.51 -16.63 10.10
C ALA A 361 -22.47 -18.10 10.57
N LEU A 362 -21.88 -19.01 9.77
CA LEU A 362 -21.71 -20.41 10.15
C LEU A 362 -20.72 -20.58 11.32
N ALA A 363 -19.64 -19.79 11.34
CA ALA A 363 -18.71 -19.74 12.47
C ALA A 363 -19.43 -19.31 13.75
N TYR A 364 -20.24 -18.25 13.68
CA TYR A 364 -21.06 -17.77 14.79
C TYR A 364 -22.05 -18.84 15.29
N ILE A 365 -22.73 -19.55 14.37
CA ILE A 365 -23.63 -20.65 14.73
C ILE A 365 -22.88 -21.76 15.48
N ASN A 366 -21.72 -22.18 14.96
CA ASN A 366 -20.90 -23.22 15.59
C ASN A 366 -20.50 -22.81 17.00
N TRP A 367 -20.04 -21.58 17.16
CA TRP A 367 -19.72 -21.01 18.47
C TRP A 367 -20.92 -21.03 19.41
N GLU A 368 -22.08 -20.51 18.99
CA GLU A 368 -23.25 -20.40 19.84
C GLU A 368 -23.76 -21.77 20.31
N VAL A 369 -23.80 -22.75 19.40
CA VAL A 369 -24.21 -24.13 19.72
C VAL A 369 -23.23 -24.76 20.71
N PHE A 370 -21.94 -24.59 20.45
CA PHE A 370 -20.89 -25.17 21.28
C PHE A 370 -20.89 -24.56 22.69
N ALA A 371 -20.94 -23.23 22.78
CA ALA A 371 -21.02 -22.53 24.06
C ALA A 371 -22.23 -23.03 24.87
N ARG A 372 -23.39 -23.19 24.22
CA ARG A 372 -24.63 -23.66 24.86
C ARG A 372 -24.51 -25.09 25.36
N ALA A 373 -23.81 -25.95 24.62
CA ALA A 373 -23.52 -27.31 25.05
C ALA A 373 -22.63 -27.34 26.31
N GLN A 374 -21.65 -26.43 26.41
CA GLN A 374 -20.77 -26.33 27.59
C GLN A 374 -21.41 -25.63 28.81
N LYS A 375 -22.60 -25.02 28.65
CA LYS A 375 -23.25 -24.18 29.70
C LYS A 375 -22.34 -23.04 30.20
N ASN A 376 -21.51 -22.49 29.32
CA ASN A 376 -20.65 -21.37 29.68
C ASN A 376 -21.50 -20.16 30.11
N GLY A 377 -21.18 -19.57 31.26
CA GLY A 377 -21.86 -18.38 31.78
C GLY A 377 -21.79 -17.17 30.85
N GLU A 378 -20.83 -17.18 29.92
CA GLU A 378 -20.63 -16.14 28.89
C GLU A 378 -21.78 -16.03 27.89
N ILE A 379 -22.62 -17.05 27.75
CA ILE A 379 -23.81 -16.99 26.88
C ILE A 379 -24.84 -16.01 27.42
N GLN A 380 -24.97 -15.91 28.74
CA GLN A 380 -25.90 -14.96 29.35
C GLN A 380 -25.47 -13.51 29.05
N LEU A 381 -24.16 -13.25 28.97
CA LEU A 381 -23.62 -11.97 28.56
C LEU A 381 -23.94 -11.66 27.10
N VAL A 382 -23.77 -12.62 26.19
CA VAL A 382 -24.09 -12.44 24.77
C VAL A 382 -25.60 -12.34 24.53
N ASP A 383 -26.41 -13.10 25.25
CA ASP A 383 -27.86 -12.96 25.26
C ASP A 383 -28.30 -11.57 25.75
N ASN A 384 -27.62 -11.02 26.75
CA ASN A 384 -27.86 -9.66 27.22
C ASN A 384 -27.47 -8.62 26.15
N ILE A 385 -26.38 -8.81 25.41
CA ILE A 385 -25.99 -7.95 24.28
C ILE A 385 -27.04 -8.01 23.18
N TRP A 386 -27.51 -9.20 22.78
CA TRP A 386 -28.58 -9.36 21.79
C TRP A 386 -29.91 -8.76 22.23
N ARG A 387 -30.15 -8.65 23.54
CA ARG A 387 -31.31 -7.97 24.14
C ARG A 387 -31.09 -6.47 24.34
N MET A 388 -29.95 -5.92 23.90
CA MET A 388 -29.54 -4.51 24.08
C MET A 388 -29.36 -4.08 25.55
N ASN A 389 -29.14 -5.03 26.47
CA ASN A 389 -28.85 -4.78 27.88
C ASN A 389 -27.34 -4.54 28.12
N ILE A 390 -26.75 -3.63 27.35
CA ILE A 390 -25.31 -3.38 27.30
C ILE A 390 -24.81 -2.69 28.59
N TRP A 391 -25.70 -2.02 29.32
CA TRP A 391 -25.40 -1.21 30.50
C TRP A 391 -25.35 -2.01 31.83
N LEU A 392 -25.47 -3.33 31.77
CA LEU A 392 -25.30 -4.18 32.95
C LEU A 392 -23.82 -4.23 33.36
N LYS A 393 -23.55 -4.17 34.67
CA LYS A 393 -22.20 -4.20 35.25
C LYS A 393 -21.37 -5.40 34.76
N GLU A 394 -22.03 -6.53 34.58
CA GLU A 394 -21.43 -7.77 34.08
C GLU A 394 -21.01 -7.64 32.61
N SER A 395 -21.87 -7.06 31.76
CA SER A 395 -21.58 -6.77 30.35
C SER A 395 -20.41 -5.79 30.20
N GLY A 396 -20.37 -4.74 31.01
CA GLY A 396 -19.26 -3.78 31.03
C GLY A 396 -17.94 -4.38 31.51
N GLN A 397 -17.97 -5.23 32.55
CA GLN A 397 -16.77 -5.95 33.01
C GLN A 397 -16.25 -6.92 31.96
N ALA A 398 -17.12 -7.66 31.28
CA ALA A 398 -16.74 -8.58 30.21
C ALA A 398 -16.11 -7.83 29.02
N MET A 399 -16.66 -6.67 28.62
CA MET A 399 -16.05 -5.82 27.59
C MET A 399 -14.64 -5.38 27.99
N LEU A 400 -14.45 -4.89 29.22
CA LEU A 400 -13.13 -4.47 29.71
C LEU A 400 -12.12 -5.63 29.74
N HIS A 401 -12.57 -6.84 30.09
CA HIS A 401 -11.72 -8.04 30.02
C HIS A 401 -11.34 -8.37 28.58
N GLY A 402 -12.28 -8.30 27.65
CA GLY A 402 -12.01 -8.49 26.21
C GLY A 402 -11.00 -7.48 25.67
N PHE A 403 -11.17 -6.20 25.99
CA PHE A 403 -10.20 -5.16 25.61
C PHE A 403 -8.80 -5.42 26.19
N SER A 404 -8.74 -5.80 27.48
CA SER A 404 -7.47 -6.06 28.16
C SER A 404 -6.75 -7.27 27.60
N LEU A 405 -7.49 -8.36 27.31
CA LEU A 405 -6.95 -9.53 26.63
C LEU A 405 -6.46 -9.18 25.22
N GLY A 406 -7.23 -8.36 24.48
CA GLY A 406 -6.83 -7.86 23.17
C GLY A 406 -5.50 -7.11 23.20
N PHE A 407 -5.32 -6.19 24.15
CA PHE A 407 -4.04 -5.49 24.33
C PHE A 407 -2.90 -6.41 24.76
N LEU A 408 -3.15 -7.41 25.60
CA LEU A 408 -2.15 -8.43 25.92
C LEU A 408 -1.71 -9.18 24.66
N LEU A 409 -2.65 -9.65 23.85
CA LEU A 409 -2.34 -10.36 22.61
C LEU A 409 -1.59 -9.48 21.61
N LEU A 410 -1.99 -8.22 21.45
CA LEU A 410 -1.27 -7.25 20.62
C LEU A 410 0.16 -7.00 21.12
N GLY A 411 0.34 -6.88 22.44
CA GLY A 411 1.66 -6.73 23.07
C GLY A 411 2.55 -7.94 22.84
N VAL A 412 2.03 -9.16 23.06
CA VAL A 412 2.75 -10.42 22.79
C VAL A 412 3.11 -10.54 21.32
N PHE A 413 2.17 -10.23 20.42
CA PHE A 413 2.38 -10.26 18.98
C PHE A 413 3.53 -9.34 18.56
N VAL A 414 3.44 -8.04 18.88
CA VAL A 414 4.47 -7.06 18.49
C VAL A 414 5.81 -7.37 19.14
N THR A 415 5.82 -7.84 20.40
CA THR A 415 7.08 -8.25 21.07
C THR A 415 7.72 -9.44 20.36
N THR A 416 6.91 -10.43 19.94
CA THR A 416 7.41 -11.60 19.19
C THR A 416 8.01 -11.16 17.86
N VAL A 417 7.29 -10.33 17.11
CA VAL A 417 7.74 -9.81 15.81
C VAL A 417 9.03 -9.00 15.95
N TYR A 418 9.13 -8.18 16.99
CA TYR A 418 10.34 -7.43 17.31
C TYR A 418 11.54 -8.36 17.62
N LEU A 419 11.33 -9.39 18.46
CA LEU A 419 12.39 -10.32 18.85
C LEU A 419 12.85 -11.22 17.70
N THR A 420 11.97 -11.53 16.73
CA THR A 420 12.31 -12.31 15.54
C THR A 420 12.89 -11.46 14.41
N GLY A 421 12.98 -10.13 14.57
CA GLY A 421 13.47 -9.22 13.53
C GLY A 421 12.52 -9.09 12.34
N GLN A 422 11.25 -9.42 12.51
CA GLN A 422 10.24 -9.31 11.45
C GLN A 422 9.59 -7.92 11.46
N TYR A 423 8.96 -7.55 10.34
CA TYR A 423 8.26 -6.27 10.20
C TYR A 423 6.90 -6.42 9.52
N LEU A 424 6.02 -5.46 9.76
CA LEU A 424 4.67 -5.43 9.21
C LEU A 424 4.66 -4.72 7.87
N TYR A 425 4.28 -5.45 6.82
CA TYR A 425 3.90 -4.88 5.53
C TYR A 425 2.68 -3.97 5.70
N GLN A 426 2.67 -2.85 4.99
CA GLN A 426 1.63 -1.83 5.10
C GLN A 426 1.14 -1.37 3.73
N PHE A 427 -0.15 -1.03 3.65
CA PHE A 427 -0.82 -0.61 2.43
C PHE A 427 -1.68 0.63 2.70
N ASP A 428 -1.87 1.49 1.71
CA ASP A 428 -2.65 2.72 1.86
C ASP A 428 -4.17 2.45 1.85
N SER A 429 -4.84 2.75 2.96
CA SER A 429 -6.27 2.54 3.13
C SER A 429 -7.11 3.54 2.32
N ALA A 430 -8.42 3.26 2.19
CA ALA A 430 -9.39 4.19 1.60
C ALA A 430 -9.53 5.52 2.40
N PHE A 431 -9.04 5.55 3.64
CA PHE A 431 -9.19 6.67 4.57
C PHE A 431 -7.91 7.49 4.79
N GLY A 432 -6.88 7.30 3.96
CA GLY A 432 -5.65 8.10 4.02
C GLY A 432 -4.75 7.75 5.21
N PHE A 433 -4.82 6.51 5.72
CA PHE A 433 -3.86 5.96 6.67
C PHE A 433 -3.37 4.60 6.19
N THR A 434 -2.19 4.17 6.66
CA THR A 434 -1.62 2.88 6.29
C THR A 434 -2.18 1.76 7.17
N GLU A 435 -2.60 0.66 6.55
CA GLU A 435 -3.07 -0.56 7.21
C GLU A 435 -2.07 -1.70 7.05
N ALA A 436 -2.02 -2.60 8.03
CA ALA A 436 -1.24 -3.82 7.90
C ALA A 436 -1.79 -4.69 6.77
N ALA A 437 -0.88 -5.19 5.93
CA ALA A 437 -1.17 -5.84 4.67
C ALA A 437 -0.45 -7.19 4.56
N ASN A 438 -1.02 -8.08 3.75
CA ASN A 438 -0.31 -9.24 3.24
C ASN A 438 0.57 -8.85 2.04
N ARG A 439 1.66 -9.59 1.85
CA ARG A 439 2.59 -9.37 0.74
C ARG A 439 1.84 -9.38 -0.61
N PRO A 440 1.00 -10.40 -0.93
CA PRO A 440 0.09 -10.34 -2.07
C PRO A 440 -1.03 -9.32 -1.83
N GLN A 441 -0.99 -8.20 -2.56
CA GLN A 441 -1.95 -7.10 -2.39
C GLN A 441 -3.40 -7.51 -2.66
N TRP A 442 -3.64 -8.41 -3.62
CA TRP A 442 -4.97 -8.97 -3.85
C TRP A 442 -5.51 -9.69 -2.62
N LEU A 443 -4.64 -10.34 -1.82
CA LEU A 443 -5.07 -11.01 -0.59
C LEU A 443 -5.51 -9.98 0.44
N THR A 444 -4.73 -8.92 0.65
CA THR A 444 -5.10 -7.79 1.52
C THR A 444 -6.45 -7.18 1.13
N MET A 445 -6.74 -7.09 -0.17
CA MET A 445 -8.00 -6.55 -0.68
C MET A 445 -9.21 -7.48 -0.43
N ASN A 446 -9.00 -8.79 -0.29
CA ASN A 446 -10.05 -9.78 -0.05
C ASN A 446 -10.16 -10.18 1.44
N ILE A 447 -9.05 -10.10 2.17
CA ILE A 447 -8.82 -10.56 3.55
C ILE A 447 -8.05 -9.42 4.24
N SER A 448 -8.71 -8.26 4.37
CA SER A 448 -8.11 -7.13 5.08
C SER A 448 -7.95 -7.48 6.55
N LEU A 449 -7.04 -6.82 7.26
CA LEU A 449 -6.80 -7.10 8.67
C LEU A 449 -8.08 -6.94 9.50
N TRP A 450 -8.93 -5.97 9.13
CA TRP A 450 -10.28 -5.81 9.67
C TRP A 450 -11.14 -7.06 9.45
N THR A 451 -11.35 -7.49 8.19
CA THR A 451 -12.24 -8.62 7.90
C THR A 451 -11.71 -9.92 8.49
N THR A 452 -10.40 -10.11 8.47
CA THR A 452 -9.70 -11.28 9.04
C THR A 452 -9.84 -11.32 10.55
N THR A 453 -9.63 -10.20 11.24
CA THR A 453 -9.73 -10.15 12.71
C THR A 453 -11.13 -10.53 13.16
N TRP A 454 -12.16 -10.05 12.49
CA TRP A 454 -13.52 -10.46 12.81
C TRP A 454 -13.78 -11.93 12.47
N LEU A 455 -13.48 -12.37 11.25
CA LEU A 455 -13.73 -13.74 10.82
C LEU A 455 -12.98 -14.78 11.67
N VAL A 456 -11.70 -14.53 11.95
CA VAL A 456 -10.86 -15.39 12.81
C VAL A 456 -11.27 -15.25 14.27
N GLY A 457 -11.61 -14.05 14.75
CA GLY A 457 -12.10 -13.85 16.12
C GLY A 457 -13.34 -14.69 16.39
N PHE A 458 -14.36 -14.63 15.54
CA PHE A 458 -15.57 -15.45 15.70
C PHE A 458 -15.30 -16.94 15.49
N ALA A 459 -14.42 -17.32 14.56
CA ALA A 459 -14.08 -18.73 14.34
C ALA A 459 -13.27 -19.31 15.52
N GLN A 460 -12.26 -18.62 16.04
CA GLN A 460 -11.42 -19.11 17.13
C GLN A 460 -12.18 -19.19 18.46
N ILE A 461 -13.01 -18.20 18.77
CA ILE A 461 -13.90 -18.28 19.94
C ILE A 461 -14.83 -19.50 19.80
N GLY A 462 -15.24 -19.86 18.57
CA GLY A 462 -16.09 -21.02 18.25
C GLY A 462 -15.46 -22.41 18.33
N PHE A 463 -14.14 -22.53 18.24
CA PHE A 463 -13.46 -23.83 18.14
C PHE A 463 -12.39 -24.11 19.20
N ILE A 464 -11.89 -23.09 19.91
CA ILE A 464 -10.76 -23.22 20.86
C ILE A 464 -11.19 -23.07 22.33
N VAL A 465 -12.36 -22.52 22.61
CA VAL A 465 -12.99 -22.60 23.95
C VAL A 465 -13.80 -23.88 24.03
#